data_AF-A0A7K2P8C5-F1
#
_entry.id   AF-A0A7K2P8C5-F1
#
_cell.length_a   1.000
_cell.length_b   1.000
_cell.length_c   1.000
_cell.angle_alpha   90.00
_cell.angle_beta   90.00
_cell.angle_gamma   90.00
#
_symmetry.space_group_name_H-M   'P 1'
#
loop_
_entity.id
_entity.type
_entity.pdbx_description
1 polymer ?
#
loop_
_entity_poly.entity_id
_entity_poly.type
_entity_poly.pdbx_seq_one_letter_code
_entity_poly.pdbx_strand_id
1 'polypeptide(L)'
;AWLHDAVEDEALTEGWLAEAPLSRRTKDIVLALTKRAGEPPEAYAARILATPGARLVKEADLAHNADPARLAVLDAATRTRLTEKYTRMRALLGQG
;
A
#
# COMPACT_ATOMS: atom_id res chain seq x y z
N ALA A 1 -7.24 -4.76 -2.34
CA ALA A 1 -6.95 -5.27 -0.99
C ALA A 1 -6.84 -6.79 -1.00
N TRP A 2 -5.66 -7.38 -1.21
CA TRP A 2 -5.54 -8.86 -1.32
C TRP A 2 -4.62 -9.46 -0.25
N LEU A 3 -3.30 -9.26 -0.30
CA LEU A 3 -2.37 -9.93 0.64
C LEU A 3 -1.63 -9.00 1.60
N HIS A 4 -1.33 -7.77 1.20
CA HIS A 4 -0.67 -6.81 2.11
C HIS A 4 -1.63 -6.28 3.18
N ASP A 5 -2.89 -6.04 2.82
CA ASP A 5 -3.96 -5.64 3.76
C ASP A 5 -4.19 -6.73 4.80
N ALA A 6 -4.15 -8.02 4.41
CA ALA A 6 -4.30 -9.12 5.36
C ALA A 6 -3.15 -9.20 6.38
N VAL A 7 -1.93 -8.80 5.99
CA VAL A 7 -0.80 -8.69 6.93
C VAL A 7 -0.91 -7.43 7.78
N GLU A 8 -1.37 -6.32 7.19
CA GLU A 8 -1.60 -5.04 7.90
C GLU A 8 -2.74 -5.15 8.94
N ASP A 9 -3.83 -5.84 8.61
CA ASP A 9 -5.01 -6.07 9.44
C ASP A 9 -4.83 -7.24 10.43
N GLU A 10 -3.61 -7.76 10.59
CA GLU A 10 -3.24 -8.89 11.45
C GLU A 10 -3.96 -10.21 11.14
N ALA A 11 -4.68 -10.31 10.01
CA ALA A 11 -5.32 -11.54 9.56
C ALA A 11 -4.30 -12.64 9.17
N LEU A 12 -3.08 -12.23 8.77
CA LEU A 12 -1.94 -13.09 8.49
C LEU A 12 -0.67 -12.50 9.10
N THR A 13 0.24 -13.34 9.61
CA THR A 13 1.50 -12.88 10.20
C THR A 13 2.62 -12.84 9.17
N GLU A 14 3.67 -12.04 9.43
CA GLU A 14 4.91 -12.09 8.63
C GLU A 14 5.54 -13.49 8.61
N GLY A 15 5.44 -14.22 9.73
CA GLY A 15 5.90 -15.61 9.83
C GLY A 15 5.12 -16.56 8.92
N TRP A 16 3.80 -16.37 8.77
CA TRP A 16 3.01 -17.11 7.79
C TRP A 16 3.48 -16.81 6.36
N LEU A 17 3.74 -15.54 6.05
CA LEU A 17 4.21 -15.14 4.71
C LEU A 17 5.58 -15.76 4.38
N ALA A 18 6.45 -15.92 5.38
CA ALA A 18 7.74 -16.57 5.22
C ALA A 18 7.60 -18.04 4.77
N GLU A 19 6.64 -18.78 5.30
CA GLU A 19 6.39 -20.20 4.99
C GLU A 19 5.46 -20.42 3.79
N ALA A 20 4.72 -19.39 3.36
CA ALA A 20 3.79 -19.51 2.24
C ALA A 20 4.50 -20.00 0.95
N PRO A 21 3.88 -20.87 0.13
CA PRO A 21 4.44 -21.38 -1.14
C PRO A 21 4.36 -20.31 -2.26
N LEU A 22 4.85 -19.11 -1.96
CA LEU A 22 4.95 -17.96 -2.84
C LEU A 22 6.41 -17.76 -3.25
N SER A 23 6.61 -17.18 -4.44
CA SER A 23 7.95 -16.79 -4.87
C SER A 23 8.55 -15.75 -3.92
N ARG A 24 9.89 -15.73 -3.78
CA ARG A 24 10.59 -14.71 -3.01
C ARG A 24 10.21 -13.30 -3.46
N ARG A 25 10.13 -13.07 -4.78
CA ARG A 25 9.70 -11.79 -5.36
C ARG A 25 8.31 -11.37 -4.88
N THR A 26 7.35 -12.30 -4.83
CA THR A 26 6.00 -12.01 -4.35
C THR A 26 6.01 -11.62 -2.88
N LYS A 27 6.77 -12.35 -2.05
CA LYS A 27 6.92 -12.04 -0.61
C LYS A 27 7.57 -10.67 -0.41
N ASP A 28 8.63 -10.36 -1.16
CA ASP A 28 9.31 -9.06 -1.11
C ASP A 28 8.34 -7.91 -1.44
N ILE A 29 7.49 -8.07 -2.46
CA ILE A 29 6.46 -7.08 -2.80
C ILE A 29 5.44 -6.90 -1.68
N VAL A 30 4.92 -7.99 -1.11
CA VAL A 30 3.95 -7.92 -0.01
C VAL A 30 4.54 -7.21 1.21
N LEU A 31 5.77 -7.55 1.59
CA LEU A 31 6.50 -6.90 2.70
C LEU A 31 6.77 -5.42 2.40
N ALA A 32 7.10 -5.08 1.16
CA ALA A 32 7.30 -3.69 0.76
C ALA A 32 6.01 -2.86 0.85
N LEU A 33 4.86 -3.47 0.55
CA LEU A 33 3.54 -2.83 0.59
C LEU A 33 2.91 -2.82 1.99
N THR A 34 3.36 -3.67 2.89
CA THR A 34 2.90 -3.67 4.29
C THR A 34 3.50 -2.45 5.01
N LYS A 35 2.65 -1.54 5.48
CA LYS A 35 3.10 -0.34 6.16
C LYS A 35 3.51 -0.67 7.60
N ARG A 36 4.63 -0.12 8.06
CA ARG A 36 5.08 -0.32 9.45
C ARG A 36 4.50 0.75 10.37
N ALA A 37 4.20 0.38 11.61
CA ALA A 37 3.76 1.32 12.63
C ALA A 37 4.79 2.45 12.81
N GLY A 38 4.33 3.71 12.82
CA GLY A 38 5.19 4.89 12.94
C GLY A 38 6.03 5.23 11.71
N GLU A 39 5.93 4.47 10.62
CA GLU A 39 6.74 4.73 9.43
C GLU A 39 6.31 6.01 8.69
N PRO A 40 7.24 6.95 8.43
CA PRO A 40 6.94 8.15 7.67
C PRO A 40 6.65 7.80 6.19
N PRO A 41 5.73 8.53 5.53
CA PRO A 41 5.36 8.27 4.14
C PRO A 41 6.55 8.20 3.17
N GLU A 42 7.59 9.00 3.38
CA GLU A 42 8.80 9.07 2.57
C GLU A 42 9.61 7.77 2.66
N ALA A 43 9.77 7.21 3.86
CA ALA A 43 10.50 5.95 4.05
C ALA A 43 9.72 4.77 3.46
N TYR A 44 8.39 4.77 3.61
CA TYR A 44 7.52 3.78 3.01
C TYR A 44 7.59 3.83 1.47
N ALA A 45 7.51 5.03 0.88
CA ALA A 45 7.65 5.21 -0.56
C ALA A 45 9.05 4.79 -1.06
N ALA A 46 10.11 5.13 -0.33
CA ALA A 46 11.47 4.70 -0.67
C ALA A 46 11.60 3.17 -0.68
N ARG A 47 11.00 2.45 0.30
CA ARG A 47 10.99 0.98 0.30
C ARG A 47 10.24 0.41 -0.90
N ILE A 48 9.08 0.99 -1.24
CA ILE A 48 8.31 0.58 -2.42
C ILE A 48 9.14 0.76 -3.70
N LEU A 49 9.81 1.91 -3.86
CA LEU A 49 10.63 2.20 -5.03
C LEU A 49 11.90 1.32 -5.11
N ALA A 50 12.46 0.94 -3.98
CA ALA A 50 13.61 0.04 -3.90
C ALA A 50 13.25 -1.43 -4.20
N THR A 51 11.96 -1.79 -4.24
CA THR A 51 11.52 -3.18 -4.40
C THR A 51 10.99 -3.44 -5.81
N PRO A 52 11.65 -4.26 -6.64
CA PRO A 52 11.24 -4.51 -8.02
C PRO A 52 9.79 -5.02 -8.14
N GLY A 53 8.95 -4.24 -8.83
CA GLY A 53 7.54 -4.55 -9.05
C GLY A 53 6.58 -4.03 -7.97
N ALA A 54 7.06 -3.59 -6.80
CA ALA A 54 6.18 -3.09 -5.73
C ALA A 54 5.51 -1.76 -6.12
N ARG A 55 6.22 -0.87 -6.84
CA ARG A 55 5.65 0.37 -7.37
C ARG A 55 4.36 0.12 -8.16
N LEU A 56 4.42 -0.75 -9.16
CA LEU A 56 3.25 -1.06 -10.02
C LEU A 56 2.05 -1.54 -9.18
N VAL A 57 2.29 -2.40 -8.21
CA VAL A 57 1.22 -2.89 -7.33
C VAL A 57 0.67 -1.77 -6.45
N LYS A 58 1.53 -0.88 -5.92
CA LYS A 58 1.07 0.26 -5.13
C LYS A 58 0.25 1.25 -5.96
N GLU A 59 0.62 1.47 -7.22
CA GLU A 59 -0.13 2.35 -8.12
C GLU A 59 -1.53 1.80 -8.41
N ALA A 60 -1.65 0.50 -8.62
CA ALA A 60 -2.93 -0.18 -8.77
C ALA A 60 -3.79 -0.08 -7.49
N ASP A 61 -3.18 -0.27 -6.32
CA ASP A 61 -3.83 -0.07 -5.02
C ASP A 61 -4.34 1.37 -4.86
N LEU A 62 -3.50 2.37 -5.17
CA LEU A 62 -3.89 3.78 -5.11
C LEU A 62 -5.01 4.12 -6.10
N ALA A 63 -5.00 3.55 -7.31
CA ALA A 63 -6.08 3.74 -8.28
C ALA A 63 -7.40 3.15 -7.77
N HIS A 64 -7.35 1.94 -7.22
CA HIS A 64 -8.52 1.28 -6.64
C HIS A 64 -9.05 2.01 -5.40
N ASN A 65 -8.18 2.56 -4.57
CA ASN A 65 -8.55 3.30 -3.37
C ASN A 65 -9.05 4.72 -3.65
N ALA A 66 -8.60 5.33 -4.76
CA ALA A 66 -9.06 6.64 -5.21
C ALA A 66 -10.31 6.59 -6.11
N ASP A 67 -10.95 5.43 -6.25
CA ASP A 67 -12.20 5.28 -7.01
C ASP A 67 -13.27 6.26 -6.48
N PRO A 68 -13.82 7.16 -7.33
CA PRO A 68 -14.82 8.12 -6.92
C PRO A 68 -16.05 7.50 -6.26
N ALA A 69 -16.49 6.31 -6.69
CA ALA A 69 -17.63 5.62 -6.10
C ALA A 69 -17.32 5.16 -4.67
N ARG A 70 -16.08 4.72 -4.39
CA ARG A 70 -15.64 4.36 -3.03
C ARG A 70 -15.48 5.58 -2.14
N LEU A 71 -15.03 6.70 -2.68
CA LEU A 71 -14.90 7.95 -1.94
C LEU A 71 -16.26 8.62 -1.66
N ALA A 72 -17.25 8.43 -2.55
CA ALA A 72 -18.57 9.05 -2.43
C ALA A 72 -19.35 8.57 -1.19
N VAL A 73 -19.15 7.32 -0.76
CA VAL A 73 -19.84 6.74 0.41
C VAL A 73 -19.26 7.17 1.76
N LEU A 74 -18.11 7.87 1.78
CA LEU A 74 -17.46 8.34 2.99
C LEU A 74 -17.96 9.72 3.41
N ASP A 75 -17.80 10.05 4.69
CA ASP A 75 -18.01 11.43 5.17
C ASP A 75 -16.98 12.40 4.55
N ALA A 76 -17.33 13.68 4.53
CA ALA A 76 -16.52 14.70 3.86
C ALA A 76 -15.10 14.83 4.44
N ALA A 77 -14.93 14.72 5.77
CA ALA A 77 -13.63 14.87 6.41
C ALA A 77 -12.72 13.68 6.07
N THR A 78 -13.24 12.45 6.14
CA THR A 78 -12.50 11.25 5.73
C THR A 78 -12.14 11.29 4.26
N ARG A 79 -13.07 11.71 3.38
CA ARG A 79 -12.82 11.84 1.95
C ARG A 79 -11.65 12.79 1.65
N THR A 80 -11.67 13.99 2.21
CA THR A 80 -10.60 14.99 2.02
C THR A 80 -9.26 14.44 2.48
N ARG A 81 -9.20 13.89 3.70
CA ARG A 81 -7.97 13.31 4.26
C ARG A 81 -7.40 12.18 3.41
N LEU A 82 -8.27 11.30 2.87
CA LEU A 82 -7.82 10.19 2.02
C LEU A 82 -7.34 10.68 0.66
N THR A 83 -8.05 11.64 0.04
CA THR A 83 -7.61 12.26 -1.22
C THR A 83 -6.22 12.88 -1.07
N GLU A 84 -6.00 13.68 -0.02
CA GLU A 84 -4.68 14.28 0.27
C GLU A 84 -3.61 13.20 0.51
N LYS A 85 -3.92 12.16 1.29
CA LYS A 85 -3.03 11.02 1.54
C LYS A 85 -2.61 10.34 0.22
N TYR A 86 -3.56 10.09 -0.68
CA TYR A 86 -3.28 9.42 -1.95
C TYR A 86 -2.49 10.32 -2.90
N THR A 87 -2.84 11.60 -3.02
CA THR A 87 -2.09 12.58 -3.81
C THR A 87 -0.65 12.69 -3.35
N ARG A 88 -0.41 12.80 -2.03
CA ARG A 88 0.95 12.82 -1.47
C ARG A 88 1.73 11.55 -1.82
N MET A 89 1.12 10.38 -1.68
CA MET A 89 1.79 9.12 -2.02
C MET A 89 2.13 9.03 -3.50
N ARG A 90 1.25 9.47 -4.41
CA ARG A 90 1.53 9.54 -5.85
C ARG A 90 2.73 10.42 -6.17
N ALA A 91 2.82 11.60 -5.54
CA ALA A 91 3.98 12.49 -5.69
C ALA A 91 5.28 11.83 -5.21
N LEU A 92 5.27 11.16 -4.05
CA LEU A 92 6.43 10.43 -3.52
C LEU A 92 6.86 9.25 -4.42
N LEU A 93 5.92 8.65 -5.13
CA LEU A 93 6.22 7.63 -6.14
C LEU A 93 6.66 8.23 -7.47
N GLY A 94 6.77 9.55 -7.63
CA GLY A 94 7.16 10.20 -8.88
C GLY A 94 6.05 10.13 -9.95
N GLN A 95 4.80 10.29 -9.54
CA GLN A 95 3.62 10.46 -10.40
C GLN A 95 3.00 11.87 -10.28
N GLY A 96 3.78 12.84 -9.80
CA GLY A 96 3.36 14.23 -9.60
C GLY A 96 3.47 15.07 -10.86
#